data_AF-A0A6G3QBT4-F1
#
_entry.id   AF-A0A6G3QBT4-F1
#
_cell.length_a   1.000
_cell.length_b   1.000
_cell.length_c   1.000
_cell.angle_alpha   90.00
_cell.angle_beta   90.00
_cell.angle_gamma   90.00
#
_symmetry.space_group_name_H-M   'P 1'
#
loop_
_entity.id
_entity.type
_entity.pdbx_description
1 polymer ?
#
loop_
_entity_poly.entity_id
_entity_poly.type
_entity_poly.pdbx_seq_one_letter_code
_entity_poly.pdbx_strand_id
1 'polypeptide(L)'
;MGSQRPRTIEEALARARIFAGSYTSADLESSQQRITEQLLELRWMQALPSPTMVSGGRSAWAPLMLHERAAHDLRALCQGVIHDDDAVHRLAHFDDARDPGGALAFACLLMLADREEGAQFWLQFAAGGGQATGALCLYLLHLRRGEWRDAQHWARQMACLEHEPCQYSPVAHEVVETTSAAGGVTVFIDLPDDQVVVPEAAVKDALEDLDVELIDELGAIPQPSPGLAHQLEDLVTAGR
;
A
#
# COMPACT_ATOMS: atom_id res chain seq x y z
N MET A 1 23.38 18.15 -33.33
CA MET A 1 23.39 16.90 -32.55
C MET A 1 24.57 16.95 -31.58
N GLY A 2 24.35 17.47 -30.37
CA GLY A 2 25.38 17.55 -29.33
C GLY A 2 25.45 16.22 -28.57
N SER A 3 26.61 15.56 -28.59
CA SER A 3 26.85 14.31 -27.88
C SER A 3 26.91 14.60 -26.38
N GLN A 4 25.87 14.21 -25.63
CA GLN A 4 25.80 14.41 -24.18
C GLN A 4 26.64 13.32 -23.52
N ARG A 5 27.88 13.68 -23.18
CA ARG A 5 28.83 12.80 -22.50
C ARG A 5 28.20 12.32 -21.17
N PRO A 6 28.26 11.02 -20.84
CA PRO A 6 27.75 10.52 -19.57
C PRO A 6 28.54 11.19 -18.43
N ARG A 7 27.83 11.85 -17.53
CA ARG A 7 28.42 12.57 -16.39
C ARG A 7 29.12 11.58 -15.47
N THR A 8 30.27 11.97 -14.92
CA THR A 8 30.98 11.13 -13.95
C THR A 8 30.29 11.20 -12.60
N ILE A 9 30.41 10.14 -11.80
CA ILE A 9 29.88 10.07 -10.43
C ILE A 9 30.37 11.25 -9.59
N GLU A 10 31.60 11.72 -9.82
CA GLU A 10 32.19 12.87 -9.13
C GLU A 10 31.47 14.19 -9.43
N GLU A 11 31.01 14.41 -10.66
CA GLU A 11 30.21 15.59 -11.01
C GLU A 11 28.82 15.54 -10.35
N ALA A 12 28.20 14.36 -10.29
CA ALA A 12 26.94 14.18 -9.59
C ALA A 12 27.08 14.44 -8.08
N LEU A 13 28.15 13.92 -7.46
CA LEU A 13 28.45 14.13 -6.04
C LEU A 13 28.87 15.57 -5.72
N ALA A 14 29.60 16.24 -6.62
CA ALA A 14 29.96 17.65 -6.46
C ALA A 14 28.73 18.57 -6.46
N ARG A 15 27.71 18.23 -7.26
CA ARG A 15 26.45 18.97 -7.32
C ARG A 15 25.50 18.63 -6.17
N ALA A 16 25.51 17.38 -5.71
CA ALA A 16 24.76 16.94 -4.53
C ALA A 16 25.43 17.34 -3.20
N ARG A 17 26.61 17.97 -3.25
CA ARG A 17 27.36 18.42 -2.08
C ARG A 17 26.60 19.59 -1.43
N ILE A 18 25.80 19.26 -0.44
CA ILE A 18 25.14 20.23 0.43
C ILE A 18 26.25 20.93 1.25
N PHE A 19 26.38 22.25 1.10
CA PHE A 19 27.38 23.03 1.84
C PHE A 19 27.09 22.97 3.35
N ALA A 20 28.14 22.71 4.14
CA ALA A 20 28.09 22.54 5.60
C ALA A 20 27.73 23.82 6.40
N GLY A 21 27.04 24.78 5.81
CA GLY A 21 26.58 26.03 6.46
C GLY A 21 25.10 26.34 6.25
N SER A 22 24.34 25.47 5.58
CA SER A 22 22.92 25.70 5.25
C SER A 22 21.95 25.23 6.33
N TYR A 23 22.42 24.45 7.31
CA TYR A 23 21.59 23.95 8.41
C TYR A 23 21.88 24.75 9.66
N THR A 24 20.87 25.47 10.14
CA THR A 24 20.94 26.14 11.43
C THR A 24 20.92 25.11 12.57
N SER A 25 21.32 25.50 13.77
CA SER A 25 21.18 24.63 14.95
C SER A 25 19.72 24.21 15.16
N ALA A 26 18.76 25.07 14.84
CA ALA A 26 17.33 24.76 14.91
C ALA A 26 16.91 23.68 13.90
N ASP A 27 17.46 23.69 12.67
CA ASP A 27 17.18 22.64 11.68
C ASP A 27 17.77 21.29 12.09
N LEU A 28 18.95 21.30 12.72
CA LEU A 28 19.59 20.11 13.26
C LEU A 28 18.81 19.55 14.46
N GLU A 29 18.36 20.40 15.38
CA GLU A 29 17.50 20.00 16.50
C GLU A 29 16.16 19.45 16.02
N SER A 30 15.52 20.10 15.05
CA SER A 30 14.28 19.59 14.43
C SER A 30 14.51 18.26 13.71
N SER A 31 15.67 18.09 13.05
CA SER A 31 16.04 16.80 12.46
C SER A 31 16.29 15.72 13.52
N GLN A 32 16.99 16.05 14.61
CA GLN A 32 17.25 15.14 15.72
C GLN A 32 15.96 14.73 16.43
N GLN A 33 15.05 15.66 16.68
CA GLN A 33 13.74 15.37 17.26
C GLN A 33 12.96 14.41 16.37
N ARG A 34 12.86 14.69 15.06
CA ARG A 34 12.19 13.78 14.11
C ARG A 34 12.83 12.40 14.06
N ILE A 35 14.17 12.29 14.06
CA ILE A 35 14.87 10.99 14.07
C ILE A 35 14.61 10.26 15.40
N THR A 36 14.61 10.98 16.51
CA THR A 36 14.37 10.40 17.85
C THR A 36 12.94 9.89 17.96
N GLU A 37 11.96 10.67 17.51
CA GLU A 37 10.55 10.25 17.42
C GLU A 37 10.41 9.00 16.54
N GLN A 38 11.01 8.99 15.35
CA GLN A 38 11.00 7.83 14.45
C GLN A 38 11.63 6.59 15.10
N LEU A 39 12.75 6.74 15.81
CA LEU A 39 13.41 5.64 16.52
C LEU A 39 12.59 5.12 17.71
N LEU A 40 11.91 6.00 18.44
CA LEU A 40 11.02 5.63 19.53
C LEU A 40 9.77 4.91 19.02
N GLU A 41 9.18 5.41 17.92
CA GLU A 41 8.05 4.78 17.22
C GLU A 41 8.43 3.37 16.75
N LEU A 42 9.57 3.23 16.05
CA LEU A 42 10.15 1.95 15.65
C LEU A 42 10.32 0.96 16.80
N ARG A 43 10.86 1.43 17.92
CA ARG A 43 11.11 0.62 19.11
C ARG A 43 9.80 0.19 19.79
N TRP A 44 8.77 1.03 19.77
CA TRP A 44 7.46 0.69 20.34
C TRP A 44 6.71 -0.30 19.44
N MET A 45 6.80 -0.16 18.11
CA MET A 45 6.20 -1.13 17.18
C MET A 45 6.82 -2.53 17.28
N GLN A 46 8.13 -2.64 17.56
CA GLN A 46 8.76 -3.93 17.88
C GLN A 46 8.36 -4.50 19.26
N ALA A 47 7.84 -3.65 20.14
CA ALA A 47 7.46 -4.01 21.51
C ALA A 47 5.95 -4.22 21.68
N LEU A 48 5.12 -3.93 20.66
CA LEU A 48 3.70 -4.25 20.66
C LEU A 48 3.56 -5.78 20.61
N PRO A 49 3.01 -6.43 21.65
CA PRO A 49 2.57 -7.80 21.51
C PRO A 49 1.46 -7.82 20.44
N SER A 50 1.60 -8.68 19.45
CA SER A 50 0.50 -8.99 18.53
C SER A 50 -0.70 -9.41 19.39
N PRO A 51 -1.88 -8.77 19.28
CA PRO A 51 -3.05 -9.17 20.06
C PRO A 51 -3.70 -10.43 19.47
N THR A 52 -2.89 -11.47 19.23
CA THR A 52 -3.36 -12.86 19.05
C THR A 52 -2.96 -13.65 20.28
N MET A 53 -3.59 -13.32 21.41
CA MET A 53 -3.52 -14.14 22.63
C MET A 53 -4.89 -14.31 23.31
N VAL A 54 -5.98 -14.46 22.55
CA VAL A 54 -7.18 -15.17 23.00
C VAL A 54 -7.77 -15.97 21.83
N SER A 55 -7.13 -17.10 21.50
CA SER A 55 -7.80 -18.40 21.24
C SER A 55 -6.85 -19.35 20.50
N GLY A 56 -6.35 -20.37 21.22
CA GLY A 56 -6.12 -21.72 20.70
C GLY A 56 -5.38 -21.93 19.38
N GLY A 57 -4.11 -21.56 19.28
CA GLY A 57 -3.25 -22.05 18.20
C GLY A 57 -1.91 -21.32 18.18
N ARG A 58 -0.86 -21.94 18.73
CA ARG A 58 0.50 -21.37 18.64
C ARG A 58 0.97 -21.48 17.20
N SER A 59 0.73 -20.47 16.37
CA SER A 59 1.66 -20.18 15.29
C SER A 59 2.75 -19.27 15.84
N ALA A 60 3.89 -19.88 16.17
CA ALA A 60 5.10 -19.17 16.51
C ALA A 60 5.67 -18.53 15.24
N TRP A 61 5.01 -17.48 14.74
CA TRP A 61 5.63 -16.62 13.74
C TRP A 61 6.78 -15.90 14.43
N ALA A 62 8.01 -16.14 13.97
CA ALA A 62 9.16 -15.34 14.35
C ALA A 62 8.80 -13.85 14.19
N PRO A 63 9.34 -12.93 15.01
CA PRO A 63 9.13 -11.51 14.81
C PRO A 63 9.74 -11.14 13.45
N LEU A 64 8.91 -11.19 12.41
CA LEU A 64 9.22 -10.67 11.09
C LEU A 64 9.62 -9.21 11.28
N MET A 65 10.63 -8.76 10.55
CA MET A 65 10.94 -7.33 10.53
C MET A 65 9.70 -6.61 9.99
N LEU A 66 9.36 -5.41 10.50
CA LEU A 66 8.08 -4.77 10.18
C LEU A 66 7.79 -4.69 8.67
N HIS A 67 8.80 -4.49 7.84
CA HIS A 67 8.65 -4.46 6.39
C HIS A 67 8.22 -5.81 5.79
N GLU A 68 8.68 -6.94 6.34
CA GLU A 68 8.27 -8.30 5.93
C GLU A 68 6.82 -8.57 6.36
N ARG A 69 6.45 -8.14 7.57
CA ARG A 69 5.07 -8.24 8.04
C ARG A 69 4.13 -7.39 7.19
N ALA A 70 4.48 -6.13 6.93
CA ALA A 70 3.71 -5.25 6.06
C ALA A 70 3.58 -5.79 4.64
N ALA A 71 4.64 -6.41 4.10
CA ALA A 71 4.61 -7.10 2.82
C ALA A 71 3.62 -8.26 2.80
N HIS A 72 3.59 -9.06 3.88
CA HIS A 72 2.67 -10.18 4.04
C HIS A 72 1.22 -9.69 4.19
N ASP A 73 0.97 -8.72 5.08
CA ASP A 73 -0.36 -8.19 5.33
C ASP A 73 -0.91 -7.48 4.08
N LEU A 74 -0.09 -6.71 3.35
CA LEU A 74 -0.52 -6.07 2.09
C LEU A 74 -0.97 -7.10 1.06
N ARG A 75 -0.23 -8.20 0.96
CA ARG A 75 -0.54 -9.28 0.04
C ARG A 75 -1.84 -9.99 0.42
N ALA A 76 -2.00 -10.34 1.69
CA ALA A 76 -3.22 -10.98 2.18
C ALA A 76 -4.44 -10.05 2.06
N LEU A 77 -4.26 -8.75 2.29
CA LEU A 77 -5.30 -7.74 2.06
C LEU A 77 -5.69 -7.68 0.57
N CYS A 78 -4.71 -7.67 -0.34
CA CYS A 78 -4.99 -7.69 -1.78
C CYS A 78 -5.72 -8.95 -2.22
N GLN A 79 -5.40 -10.11 -1.64
CA GLN A 79 -6.14 -11.36 -1.87
C GLN A 79 -7.59 -11.25 -1.35
N GLY A 80 -7.79 -10.76 -0.13
CA GLY A 80 -9.12 -10.56 0.44
C GLY A 80 -9.99 -9.64 -0.41
N VAL A 81 -9.42 -8.55 -0.94
CA VAL A 81 -10.13 -7.63 -1.85
C VAL A 81 -10.58 -8.30 -3.13
N ILE A 82 -9.73 -9.09 -3.80
CA ILE A 82 -10.11 -9.73 -5.07
C ILE A 82 -11.10 -10.89 -4.88
N HIS A 83 -11.16 -11.45 -3.66
CA HIS A 83 -12.10 -12.50 -3.27
C HIS A 83 -13.44 -11.99 -2.75
N ASP A 84 -13.58 -10.68 -2.53
CA ASP A 84 -14.85 -10.08 -2.13
C ASP A 84 -15.92 -10.26 -3.22
N ASP A 85 -17.14 -10.58 -2.81
CA ASP A 85 -18.24 -10.90 -3.74
C ASP A 85 -18.62 -9.70 -4.64
N ASP A 86 -18.38 -8.46 -4.19
CA ASP A 86 -18.64 -7.24 -4.98
C ASP A 86 -17.47 -6.84 -5.89
N ALA A 87 -16.29 -7.48 -5.77
CA ALA A 87 -15.08 -7.05 -6.46
C ALA A 87 -15.24 -7.02 -8.00
N VAL A 88 -15.85 -8.06 -8.57
CA VAL A 88 -16.14 -8.16 -10.02
C VAL A 88 -17.08 -7.04 -10.47
N HIS A 89 -18.15 -6.80 -9.70
CA HIS A 89 -19.14 -5.77 -10.02
C HIS A 89 -18.53 -4.36 -9.99
N ARG A 90 -17.69 -4.09 -8.99
CA ARG A 90 -17.01 -2.81 -8.85
C ARG A 90 -15.98 -2.59 -9.94
N LEU A 91 -15.23 -3.63 -10.30
CA LEU A 91 -14.27 -3.57 -11.40
C LEU A 91 -14.95 -3.31 -12.75
N ALA A 92 -16.15 -3.86 -12.98
CA ALA A 92 -16.95 -3.51 -14.15
C ALA A 92 -17.40 -2.03 -14.13
N HIS A 93 -17.86 -1.52 -12.98
CA HIS A 93 -18.25 -0.11 -12.82
C HIS A 93 -17.07 0.87 -12.91
N PHE A 94 -15.84 0.39 -12.70
CA PHE A 94 -14.65 1.22 -12.83
C PHE A 94 -14.42 1.69 -14.26
N ASP A 95 -14.72 0.85 -15.26
CA ASP A 95 -14.62 1.22 -16.67
C ASP A 95 -15.64 2.31 -17.06
N ASP A 96 -16.86 2.21 -16.52
CA ASP A 96 -17.97 3.12 -16.85
C ASP A 96 -17.96 4.44 -16.07
N ALA A 97 -17.71 4.37 -14.76
CA ALA A 97 -17.98 5.46 -13.81
C ALA A 97 -16.75 5.85 -12.97
N ARG A 98 -15.60 5.21 -13.19
CA ARG A 98 -14.39 5.38 -12.35
C ARG A 98 -14.68 5.16 -10.86
N ASP A 99 -15.42 4.09 -10.56
CA ASP A 99 -15.73 3.65 -9.19
C ASP A 99 -14.45 3.47 -8.34
N PRO A 100 -14.35 4.12 -7.16
CA PRO A 100 -13.19 3.97 -6.27
C PRO A 100 -12.97 2.55 -5.76
N GLY A 101 -14.04 1.78 -5.56
CA GLY A 101 -13.96 0.37 -5.15
C GLY A 101 -13.41 -0.52 -6.26
N GLY A 102 -13.76 -0.25 -7.51
CA GLY A 102 -13.20 -0.96 -8.66
C GLY A 102 -11.75 -0.56 -8.94
N ALA A 103 -11.37 0.70 -8.72
CA ALA A 103 -9.97 1.12 -8.74
C ALA A 103 -9.13 0.40 -7.67
N LEU A 104 -9.68 0.18 -6.48
CA LEU A 104 -9.05 -0.63 -5.43
C LEU A 104 -8.85 -2.08 -5.89
N ALA A 105 -9.89 -2.73 -6.43
CA ALA A 105 -9.77 -4.10 -6.94
C ALA A 105 -8.71 -4.22 -8.04
N PHE A 106 -8.67 -3.25 -8.96
CA PHE A 106 -7.64 -3.20 -10.01
C PHE A 106 -6.23 -3.02 -9.44
N ALA A 107 -6.07 -2.11 -8.48
CA ALA A 107 -4.80 -1.91 -7.80
C ALA A 107 -4.31 -3.17 -7.08
N CYS A 108 -5.21 -3.92 -6.43
CA CYS A 108 -4.87 -5.19 -5.78
C CYS A 108 -4.40 -6.25 -6.78
N LEU A 109 -5.01 -6.33 -7.97
CA LEU A 109 -4.52 -7.19 -9.06
C LEU A 109 -3.11 -6.78 -9.50
N LEU A 110 -2.86 -5.48 -9.70
CA LEU A 110 -1.54 -4.95 -10.05
C LEU A 110 -0.49 -5.25 -8.96
N MET A 111 -0.83 -5.10 -7.68
CA MET A 111 0.05 -5.46 -6.56
C MET A 111 0.43 -6.95 -6.59
N LEU A 112 -0.54 -7.84 -6.82
CA LEU A 112 -0.32 -9.28 -6.89
C LEU A 112 0.45 -9.73 -8.14
N ALA A 113 0.51 -8.88 -9.17
CA ALA A 113 1.29 -9.08 -10.37
C ALA A 113 2.65 -8.38 -10.36
N ASP A 114 3.11 -7.88 -9.21
CA ASP A 114 4.35 -7.13 -9.04
C ASP A 114 4.43 -5.83 -9.88
N ARG A 115 3.29 -5.23 -10.23
CA ARG A 115 3.19 -3.93 -10.93
C ARG A 115 2.96 -2.79 -9.93
N GLU A 116 3.89 -2.66 -8.98
CA GLU A 116 3.74 -1.83 -7.78
C GLU A 116 3.55 -0.34 -8.06
N GLU A 117 4.25 0.23 -9.06
CA GLU A 117 4.12 1.66 -9.40
C GLU A 117 2.72 2.01 -9.91
N GLY A 118 2.17 1.19 -10.83
CA GLY A 118 0.82 1.34 -11.33
C GLY A 118 -0.23 1.09 -10.23
N ALA A 119 0.01 0.10 -9.37
CA ALA A 119 -0.86 -0.16 -8.23
C ALA A 119 -0.93 1.04 -7.28
N GLN A 120 0.21 1.66 -6.95
CA GLN A 120 0.27 2.83 -6.07
C GLN A 120 -0.60 3.97 -6.60
N PHE A 121 -0.56 4.25 -7.91
CA PHE A 121 -1.41 5.28 -8.52
C PHE A 121 -2.89 4.99 -8.29
N TRP A 122 -3.33 3.77 -8.57
CA TRP A 122 -4.74 3.40 -8.43
C TRP A 122 -5.20 3.29 -6.97
N LEU A 123 -4.30 2.94 -6.04
CA LEU A 123 -4.58 3.02 -4.61
C LEU A 123 -4.79 4.48 -4.16
N GLN A 124 -3.99 5.41 -4.67
CA GLN A 124 -4.15 6.84 -4.36
C GLN A 124 -5.45 7.38 -4.94
N PHE A 125 -5.82 6.96 -6.16
CA PHE A 125 -7.13 7.27 -6.75
C PHE A 125 -8.28 6.75 -5.87
N ALA A 126 -8.22 5.46 -5.48
CA ALA A 126 -9.25 4.85 -4.65
C ALA A 126 -9.39 5.58 -3.31
N ALA A 127 -8.27 5.83 -2.61
CA ALA A 127 -8.27 6.55 -1.34
C ALA A 127 -8.80 7.99 -1.50
N GLY A 128 -8.40 8.70 -2.55
CA GLY A 128 -8.94 10.03 -2.88
C GLY A 128 -10.43 10.01 -3.23
N GLY A 129 -10.93 8.88 -3.75
CA GLY A 129 -12.35 8.62 -3.98
C GLY A 129 -13.12 8.17 -2.73
N GLY A 130 -12.50 8.16 -1.56
CA GLY A 130 -13.13 7.82 -0.29
C GLY A 130 -13.01 6.35 0.13
N GLN A 131 -12.14 5.56 -0.49
CA GLN A 131 -11.95 4.15 -0.16
C GLN A 131 -10.92 3.96 0.97
N ALA A 132 -11.36 3.72 2.20
CA ALA A 132 -10.47 3.52 3.36
C ALA A 132 -9.48 2.36 3.17
N THR A 133 -9.90 1.24 2.58
CA THR A 133 -9.01 0.10 2.27
C THR A 133 -7.89 0.49 1.30
N GLY A 134 -8.11 1.46 0.41
CA GLY A 134 -7.06 1.99 -0.47
C GLY A 134 -5.97 2.71 0.32
N ALA A 135 -6.37 3.50 1.33
CA ALA A 135 -5.44 4.14 2.25
C ALA A 135 -4.70 3.11 3.14
N LEU A 136 -5.38 2.02 3.55
CA LEU A 136 -4.75 0.91 4.27
C LEU A 136 -3.66 0.22 3.44
N CYS A 137 -3.95 -0.10 2.18
CA CYS A 137 -2.96 -0.67 1.25
C CYS A 137 -1.74 0.25 1.09
N LEU A 138 -1.96 1.58 0.98
CA LEU A 138 -0.88 2.57 0.90
C LEU A 138 -0.05 2.62 2.19
N TYR A 139 -0.70 2.59 3.35
CA TYR A 139 0.00 2.49 4.64
C TYR A 139 0.96 1.30 4.66
N LEU A 140 0.48 0.10 4.31
CA LEU A 140 1.30 -1.10 4.29
C LEU A 140 2.40 -1.08 3.22
N LEU A 141 2.10 -0.51 2.04
CA LEU A 141 3.08 -0.32 0.97
C LEU A 141 4.24 0.55 1.43
N HIS A 142 3.95 1.69 2.07
CA HIS A 142 4.98 2.58 2.60
C HIS A 142 5.71 1.96 3.80
N LEU A 143 5.04 1.19 4.66
CA LEU A 143 5.72 0.43 5.73
C LEU A 143 6.70 -0.62 5.17
N ARG A 144 6.30 -1.36 4.14
CA ARG A 144 7.16 -2.32 3.43
C ARG A 144 8.42 -1.63 2.88
N ARG A 145 8.30 -0.40 2.38
CA ARG A 145 9.43 0.40 1.86
C ARG A 145 10.24 1.11 2.95
N GLY A 146 9.77 1.11 4.20
CA GLY A 146 10.37 1.88 5.30
C GLY A 146 10.11 3.39 5.21
N GLU A 147 9.09 3.80 4.47
CA GLU A 147 8.67 5.18 4.24
C GLU A 147 7.70 5.65 5.34
N TRP A 148 8.22 5.77 6.58
CA TRP A 148 7.41 5.99 7.78
C TRP A 148 6.50 7.22 7.74
N ARG A 149 6.98 8.32 7.15
CA ARG A 149 6.20 9.56 7.09
C ARG A 149 4.97 9.40 6.21
N ASP A 150 5.14 8.74 5.07
CA ASP A 150 4.05 8.47 4.14
C ASP A 150 3.10 7.43 4.71
N ALA A 151 3.62 6.39 5.38
CA ALA A 151 2.80 5.45 6.13
C ALA A 151 1.92 6.18 7.18
N GLN A 152 2.52 7.02 8.03
CA GLN A 152 1.75 7.76 9.05
C GLN A 152 0.72 8.72 8.42
N HIS A 153 1.04 9.33 7.28
CA HIS A 153 0.09 10.14 6.53
C HIS A 153 -1.13 9.32 6.12
N TRP A 154 -0.92 8.16 5.48
CA TRP A 154 -2.02 7.30 5.03
C TRP A 154 -2.80 6.65 6.18
N ALA A 155 -2.15 6.35 7.31
CA ALA A 155 -2.83 5.87 8.50
C ALA A 155 -3.83 6.90 9.05
N ARG A 156 -3.45 8.19 9.05
CA ARG A 156 -4.36 9.28 9.42
C ARG A 156 -5.47 9.49 8.39
N GLN A 157 -5.15 9.42 7.08
CA GLN A 157 -6.18 9.52 6.03
C GLN A 157 -7.22 8.41 6.16
N MET A 158 -6.78 7.17 6.34
CA MET A 158 -7.65 6.02 6.59
C MET A 158 -8.55 6.26 7.81
N ALA A 159 -8.01 6.71 8.95
CA ALA A 159 -8.80 7.03 10.14
C ALA A 159 -9.88 8.09 9.83
N CYS A 160 -9.57 9.13 9.05
CA CYS A 160 -10.58 10.10 8.61
C CYS A 160 -11.64 9.46 7.70
N LEU A 161 -11.24 8.56 6.81
CA LEU A 161 -12.13 7.90 5.87
C LEU A 161 -13.09 6.93 6.57
N GLU A 162 -12.67 6.11 7.52
CA GLU A 162 -13.55 5.11 8.17
C GLU A 162 -14.82 5.70 8.83
N HIS A 163 -14.83 7.00 9.13
CA HIS A 163 -15.97 7.69 9.70
C HIS A 163 -17.02 8.14 8.66
N GLU A 164 -16.73 7.99 7.37
CA GLU A 164 -17.68 8.32 6.30
C GLU A 164 -18.73 7.20 6.12
N PRO A 165 -20.02 7.55 6.04
CA PRO A 165 -21.08 6.56 5.89
C PRO A 165 -21.03 5.86 4.52
N CYS A 166 -21.45 4.58 4.49
CA CYS A 166 -21.64 3.78 3.27
C CYS A 166 -20.36 3.48 2.46
N GLN A 167 -19.21 3.35 3.11
CA GLN A 167 -18.00 2.88 2.45
C GLN A 167 -18.07 1.39 2.11
N TYR A 168 -17.62 1.05 0.91
CA TYR A 168 -17.25 -0.31 0.58
C TYR A 168 -16.06 -0.71 1.44
N SER A 169 -16.18 -1.79 2.23
CA SER A 169 -15.07 -2.31 3.03
C SER A 169 -14.98 -3.82 2.81
N PRO A 170 -14.23 -4.27 1.79
CA PRO A 170 -14.15 -5.68 1.42
C PRO A 170 -13.42 -6.54 2.47
N VAL A 171 -12.60 -5.91 3.31
CA VAL A 171 -11.82 -6.59 4.34
C VAL A 171 -11.99 -5.84 5.64
N ALA A 172 -12.41 -6.54 6.69
CA ALA A 172 -12.53 -5.96 8.02
C ALA A 172 -11.15 -5.53 8.54
N HIS A 173 -11.04 -4.26 8.92
CA HIS A 173 -9.87 -3.69 9.57
C HIS A 173 -10.37 -2.74 10.67
N GLU A 174 -9.62 -2.63 11.75
CA GLU A 174 -9.93 -1.69 12.84
C GLU A 174 -8.76 -0.74 13.01
N VAL A 175 -9.03 0.56 12.87
CA VAL A 175 -8.05 1.60 13.14
C VAL A 175 -8.20 2.05 14.57
N VAL A 176 -7.22 1.68 15.38
CA VAL A 176 -7.16 2.15 16.76
C VAL A 176 -6.20 3.34 16.81
N GLU A 177 -6.75 4.54 16.88
CA GLU A 177 -5.98 5.73 17.23
C GLU A 177 -5.46 5.63 18.67
N THR A 178 -4.33 4.94 18.84
CA THR A 178 -3.59 5.02 20.09
C THR A 178 -2.93 6.39 20.15
N THR A 179 -3.47 7.31 20.94
CA THR A 179 -2.77 8.56 21.27
C THR A 179 -1.54 8.24 22.14
N SER A 180 -0.48 7.77 21.50
CA SER A 180 0.86 7.71 22.06
C SER A 180 1.35 9.14 22.27
N ALA A 181 2.25 9.35 23.23
CA ALA A 181 2.94 10.64 23.41
C ALA A 181 3.65 11.14 22.12
N ALA A 182 3.82 10.26 21.12
CA ALA A 182 4.37 10.56 19.79
C ALA A 182 3.32 10.71 18.66
N GLY A 183 2.00 10.62 18.93
CA GLY A 183 0.95 10.89 17.93
C GLY A 183 0.87 9.91 16.74
N GLY A 184 1.30 8.66 16.94
CA GLY A 184 1.25 7.59 15.92
C GLY A 184 -0.08 6.81 15.96
N VAL A 185 -0.63 6.50 14.78
CA VAL A 185 -1.83 5.65 14.61
C VAL A 185 -1.38 4.19 14.50
N THR A 186 -1.96 3.29 15.31
CA THR A 186 -1.71 1.85 15.19
C THR A 186 -2.86 1.21 14.44
N VAL A 187 -2.55 0.45 13.39
CA VAL A 187 -3.56 -0.20 12.56
C VAL A 187 -3.59 -1.68 12.88
N PHE A 188 -4.75 -2.21 13.24
CA PHE A 188 -4.95 -3.64 13.44
C PHE A 188 -5.73 -4.21 12.26
N ILE A 189 -5.17 -5.26 11.66
CA ILE A 189 -5.75 -5.91 10.50
C ILE A 189 -6.03 -7.36 10.88
N ASP A 190 -7.29 -7.76 10.82
CA ASP A 190 -7.71 -9.15 11.01
C ASP A 190 -7.90 -9.78 9.64
N LEU A 191 -6.82 -10.39 9.13
CA LEU A 191 -6.85 -11.08 7.85
C LEU A 191 -7.11 -12.57 8.12
N PRO A 192 -8.10 -13.18 7.45
CA PRO A 192 -8.36 -14.61 7.61
C PRO A 192 -7.15 -15.44 7.18
N ASP A 193 -6.71 -16.32 8.07
CA ASP A 193 -5.45 -17.09 7.98
C ASP A 193 -5.49 -18.20 6.90
N ASP A 194 -6.67 -18.55 6.38
CA ASP A 194 -6.91 -19.72 5.51
C ASP A 194 -7.89 -19.41 4.36
N GLN A 195 -7.61 -18.34 3.62
CA GLN A 195 -8.30 -18.10 2.35
C GLN A 195 -7.61 -18.87 1.21
N VAL A 196 -8.43 -19.41 0.31
CA VAL A 196 -7.98 -19.81 -1.02
C VAL A 196 -7.29 -18.61 -1.66
N VAL A 197 -6.06 -18.77 -2.11
CA VAL A 197 -5.25 -17.70 -2.71
C VAL A 197 -5.20 -17.91 -4.21
N VAL A 198 -5.51 -16.86 -4.99
CA VAL A 198 -5.24 -16.89 -6.43
C VAL A 198 -3.71 -16.84 -6.65
N PRO A 199 -3.11 -17.82 -7.37
CA PRO A 199 -1.69 -17.81 -7.66
C PRO A 199 -1.26 -16.56 -8.44
N GLU A 200 -0.14 -15.94 -8.07
CA GLU A 200 0.36 -14.74 -8.77
C GLU A 200 0.56 -14.94 -10.26
N ALA A 201 0.99 -16.14 -10.66
CA ALA A 201 1.19 -16.45 -12.06
C ALA A 201 -0.10 -16.28 -12.84
N ALA A 202 -1.23 -16.76 -12.30
CA ALA A 202 -2.54 -16.59 -12.93
C ALA A 202 -2.98 -15.12 -12.96
N VAL A 203 -2.67 -14.34 -11.91
CA VAL A 203 -2.92 -12.89 -11.91
C VAL A 203 -2.06 -12.18 -12.97
N LYS A 204 -0.77 -12.54 -13.10
CA LYS A 204 0.15 -11.98 -14.10
C LYS A 204 -0.33 -12.28 -15.52
N ASP A 205 -0.76 -13.52 -15.77
CA ASP A 205 -1.31 -13.95 -17.06
C ASP A 205 -2.58 -13.17 -17.40
N ALA A 206 -3.49 -12.97 -16.45
CA ALA A 206 -4.70 -12.18 -16.67
C ALA A 206 -4.41 -10.71 -17.03
N LEU A 207 -3.29 -10.16 -16.55
CA LEU A 207 -2.88 -8.76 -16.80
C LEU A 207 -1.87 -8.61 -17.95
N GLU A 208 -1.54 -9.68 -18.67
CA GLU A 208 -0.58 -9.64 -19.78
C GLU A 208 -1.03 -8.67 -20.88
N ASP A 209 -2.34 -8.62 -21.15
CA ASP A 209 -2.96 -7.80 -22.21
C ASP A 209 -3.40 -6.39 -21.77
N LEU A 210 -2.99 -5.90 -20.59
CA LEU A 210 -3.35 -4.55 -20.17
C LEU A 210 -2.75 -3.48 -21.08
N ASP A 211 -3.57 -2.50 -21.48
CA ASP A 211 -3.10 -1.30 -22.17
C ASP A 211 -2.31 -0.43 -21.18
N VAL A 212 -1.14 0.04 -21.60
CA VAL A 212 -0.26 0.85 -20.76
C VAL A 212 -0.16 2.24 -21.39
N GLU A 213 -0.91 3.17 -20.81
CA GLU A 213 -0.88 4.56 -21.24
C GLU A 213 0.32 5.27 -20.63
N LEU A 214 1.13 5.93 -21.45
CA LEU A 214 2.23 6.76 -20.98
C LEU A 214 1.69 8.14 -20.62
N ILE A 215 1.76 8.49 -19.33
CA ILE A 215 1.52 9.85 -18.85
C ILE A 215 2.87 10.52 -18.61
N ASP A 216 3.11 11.65 -19.29
CA ASP A 216 4.41 12.34 -19.36
C ASP A 216 5.08 12.63 -17.98
N GLU A 217 4.31 12.74 -16.89
CA GLU A 217 4.82 13.05 -15.54
C GLU A 217 4.73 11.89 -14.54
N LEU A 218 3.91 10.87 -14.80
CA LEU A 218 3.65 9.75 -13.87
C LEU A 218 4.17 8.39 -14.37
N GLY A 219 4.73 8.32 -15.58
CA GLY A 219 5.19 7.07 -16.17
C GLY A 219 4.07 6.30 -16.86
N ALA A 220 4.32 5.01 -17.10
CA ALA A 220 3.42 4.14 -17.84
C ALA A 220 2.36 3.59 -16.86
N ILE A 221 1.16 4.16 -16.87
CA ILE A 221 0.06 3.77 -15.96
C ILE A 221 -0.77 2.69 -16.66
N PRO A 222 -0.85 1.46 -16.11
CA PRO A 222 -1.72 0.42 -16.64
C PRO A 222 -3.19 0.86 -16.52
N GLN A 223 -3.96 0.73 -17.60
CA GLN A 223 -5.40 0.95 -17.62
C GLN A 223 -6.13 -0.40 -17.52
N PRO A 224 -7.29 -0.47 -16.84
CA PRO A 224 -8.10 -1.69 -16.85
C PRO A 224 -8.56 -2.00 -18.27
N SER A 225 -8.57 -3.28 -18.66
CA SER A 225 -9.19 -3.70 -19.92
C SER A 225 -10.70 -3.95 -19.71
N PRO A 226 -11.55 -3.77 -20.74
CA PRO A 226 -13.00 -4.04 -20.63
C PRO A 226 -13.34 -5.49 -20.26
N GLY A 227 -12.42 -6.43 -20.50
CA GLY A 227 -12.56 -7.85 -20.17
C GLY A 227 -12.13 -8.21 -18.75
N LEU A 228 -11.52 -7.28 -18.01
CA LEU A 228 -10.83 -7.57 -16.77
C LEU A 228 -11.77 -8.08 -15.65
N ALA A 229 -13.00 -7.59 -15.60
CA ALA A 229 -14.00 -8.07 -14.64
C ALA A 229 -14.31 -9.56 -14.84
N HIS A 230 -14.46 -10.01 -16.09
CA HIS A 230 -14.69 -11.42 -16.42
C HIS A 230 -13.46 -12.27 -16.10
N GLN A 231 -12.26 -11.76 -16.39
CA GLN A 231 -11.01 -12.44 -16.04
C GLN A 231 -10.86 -12.62 -14.53
N LEU A 232 -11.23 -11.62 -13.73
CA LEU A 232 -11.26 -11.72 -12.27
C LEU A 232 -12.24 -12.80 -11.79
N GLU A 233 -13.44 -12.85 -12.36
CA GLU A 233 -14.44 -13.88 -12.04
C GLU A 233 -13.90 -15.30 -12.31
N ASP A 234 -13.24 -15.49 -13.47
CA ASP A 234 -12.61 -16.75 -13.84
C ASP A 234 -11.48 -17.11 -12.87
N LEU A 235 -10.63 -16.15 -12.48
CA LEU A 235 -9.52 -16.37 -11.52
C LEU A 235 -10.01 -16.83 -10.16
N VAL A 236 -11.03 -16.16 -9.61
CA VAL A 236 -11.58 -16.48 -8.28
C VAL A 236 -12.33 -17.81 -8.31
N THR A 237 -13.01 -18.12 -9.41
CA THR A 237 -13.73 -19.39 -9.57
C THR A 237 -12.78 -20.57 -9.77
N ALA A 238 -11.68 -20.39 -10.51
CA ALA A 238 -10.67 -21.43 -10.74
C ALA A 238 -9.87 -21.79 -9.48
N GLY A 239 -9.81 -20.89 -8.50
CA GLY A 239 -9.16 -21.14 -7.21
C GLY A 239 -10.01 -21.95 -6.22
N ARG A 240 -11.35 -21.94 -6.35
CA ARG A 240 -12.29 -22.64 -5.46
C ARG A 240 -12.38 -24.14 -5.74
#